data_AF-S6UDX4-F1
#
_entry.id   AF-S6UDX4-F1
#
_cell.length_a   1.000
_cell.length_b   1.000
_cell.length_c   1.000
_cell.angle_alpha   90.00
_cell.angle_beta   90.00
_cell.angle_gamma   90.00
#
_symmetry.space_group_name_H-M   'P 1'
#
loop_
_entity.id
_entity.type
_entity.pdbx_description
1 polymer ?
#
loop_
_entity_poly.entity_id
_entity_poly.type
_entity_poly.pdbx_seq_one_letter_code
_entity_poly.pdbx_strand_id
1 'polypeptide(L)'
;MSLARPAAWGQFSFLIFAFGCLTYAFMTDDFSVTYVAQNSNTALPWYYKFSAVWGAHEGSLLLWALILGGWTFAVSVFSRQLPQVMLARVLAVMGMISLGFLLFLILTSNPFARLLPQMPANGRDLNPLLQDIGLIVHPPMLYMGYVGFSVAFAFAIAALLGGRLDAAWAR
;
A
#
# COMPACT_ATOMS: atom_id res chain seq x y z
N MET A 1 -0.63 -11.65 -23.56
CA MET A 1 -1.53 -11.25 -22.46
C MET A 1 -1.39 -12.11 -21.19
N SER A 2 -0.42 -13.03 -21.12
CA SER A 2 -0.23 -13.93 -19.97
C SER A 2 0.37 -13.27 -18.73
N LEU A 3 1.03 -12.11 -18.86
CA LEU A 3 1.81 -11.51 -17.78
C LEU A 3 1.00 -10.64 -16.80
N ALA A 4 -0.14 -10.08 -17.21
CA ALA A 4 -0.85 -9.09 -16.39
C ALA A 4 -1.30 -9.63 -15.02
N ARG A 5 -1.85 -10.85 -14.98
CA ARG A 5 -2.28 -11.48 -13.71
C ARG A 5 -1.08 -11.90 -12.84
N PRO A 6 -0.07 -12.66 -13.34
CA PRO A 6 1.13 -12.95 -12.57
C PRO A 6 1.85 -11.71 -12.05
N ALA A 7 1.91 -10.63 -12.83
CA ALA A 7 2.51 -9.36 -12.39
C ALA A 7 1.73 -8.75 -11.22
N ALA A 8 0.39 -8.69 -11.30
CA ALA A 8 -0.45 -8.22 -10.19
C ALA A 8 -0.23 -9.05 -8.91
N TRP A 9 -0.11 -10.37 -9.04
CA TRP A 9 0.11 -11.28 -7.91
C TRP A 9 1.49 -11.09 -7.30
N GLY A 10 2.53 -11.02 -8.13
CA GLY A 10 3.90 -10.77 -7.70
C GLY A 10 4.02 -9.43 -6.98
N GLN A 11 3.45 -8.37 -7.56
CA GLN A 11 3.47 -7.04 -6.96
C GLN A 11 2.78 -7.02 -5.59
N PHE A 12 1.58 -7.62 -5.46
CA PHE A 12 0.89 -7.70 -4.17
C PHE A 12 1.70 -8.51 -3.14
N SER A 13 2.31 -9.61 -3.56
CA SER A 13 3.16 -10.43 -2.68
C SER A 13 4.38 -9.66 -2.17
N PHE A 14 5.05 -8.90 -3.05
CA PHE A 14 6.18 -8.06 -2.65
C PHE A 14 5.77 -6.89 -1.75
N LEU A 15 4.58 -6.31 -1.96
CA LEU A 15 4.03 -5.28 -1.09
C LEU A 15 3.71 -5.83 0.31
N ILE A 16 3.09 -7.00 0.40
CA ILE A 16 2.87 -7.69 1.70
C ILE A 16 4.21 -7.94 2.38
N PHE A 17 5.19 -8.46 1.64
CA PHE A 17 6.51 -8.75 2.17
C PHE A 17 7.19 -7.47 2.69
N ALA A 18 7.19 -6.38 1.92
CA ALA A 18 7.75 -5.10 2.34
C ALA A 18 7.05 -4.57 3.60
N PHE A 19 5.71 -4.56 3.61
CA PHE A 19 4.94 -4.11 4.77
C PHE A 19 5.22 -4.98 6.01
N GLY A 20 5.35 -6.29 5.84
CA GLY A 20 5.73 -7.23 6.89
C GLY A 20 7.13 -6.97 7.45
N CYS A 21 8.11 -6.71 6.57
CA CYS A 21 9.48 -6.32 6.98
C CYS A 21 9.49 -5.00 7.77
N LEU A 22 8.72 -4.01 7.33
CA LEU A 22 8.63 -2.74 8.06
C LEU A 22 7.95 -2.92 9.41
N THR A 23 6.86 -3.70 9.44
CA THR A 23 6.17 -4.06 10.68
C THR A 23 7.12 -4.74 11.66
N TYR A 24 7.90 -5.72 11.18
CA TYR A 24 8.90 -6.40 11.99
C TYR A 24 9.92 -5.41 12.57
N ALA A 25 10.44 -4.48 11.75
CA ALA A 25 11.38 -3.46 12.21
C ALA A 25 10.80 -2.57 13.34
N PHE A 26 9.52 -2.19 13.26
CA PHE A 26 8.83 -1.50 14.35
C PHE A 26 8.65 -2.37 15.60
N MET A 27 8.28 -3.65 15.43
CA MET A 27 8.05 -4.57 16.55
C MET A 27 9.32 -4.92 17.32
N THR A 28 10.48 -4.90 16.65
CA THR A 28 11.77 -5.23 17.25
C THR A 28 12.63 -4.00 17.55
N ASP A 29 12.07 -2.79 17.50
CA ASP A 29 12.78 -1.55 17.78
C ASP A 29 14.06 -1.37 16.93
N ASP A 30 14.02 -1.72 15.64
CA ASP A 30 15.17 -1.55 14.74
C ASP A 30 15.38 -0.07 14.38
N PHE A 31 16.02 0.66 15.29
CA PHE A 31 16.34 2.08 15.15
C PHE A 31 17.41 2.39 14.09
N SER A 32 17.96 1.36 13.43
CA SER A 32 18.79 1.60 12.24
C SER A 32 17.96 1.97 11.01
N VAL A 33 16.63 1.78 11.06
CA VAL A 33 15.68 2.29 10.07
C VAL A 33 15.20 3.67 10.52
N THR A 34 15.43 4.69 9.69
CA THR A 34 15.10 6.10 9.99
C THR A 34 13.65 6.25 10.42
N TYR A 35 12.74 5.58 9.72
CA TYR A 35 11.31 5.71 9.98
C TYR A 35 10.92 5.16 11.36
N VAL A 36 11.50 4.02 11.78
CA VAL A 36 11.31 3.42 13.11
C VAL A 36 11.88 4.34 14.19
N ALA A 37 13.12 4.80 14.01
CA ALA A 37 13.79 5.70 14.96
C ALA A 37 13.05 7.02 15.18
N GLN A 38 12.29 7.50 14.20
CA GLN A 38 11.55 8.76 14.29
C GLN A 38 10.14 8.61 14.87
N ASN A 39 9.57 7.40 14.92
CA ASN A 39 8.15 7.20 15.22
C ASN A 39 7.89 6.08 16.25
N SER A 40 8.92 5.58 16.92
CA SER A 40 8.80 4.51 17.90
C SER A 40 9.95 4.52 18.90
N ASN A 41 9.71 3.97 20.09
CA ASN A 41 10.69 3.79 21.14
C ASN A 41 10.39 2.52 21.94
N THR A 42 11.38 2.06 22.72
CA THR A 42 11.28 0.79 23.47
C THR A 42 10.14 0.76 24.50
N ALA A 43 9.73 1.90 25.05
CA ALA A 43 8.66 2.00 26.04
C ALA A 43 7.25 2.10 25.43
N LEU A 44 7.14 2.33 24.12
CA LEU A 44 5.86 2.45 23.43
C LEU A 44 5.11 1.11 23.48
N PRO A 45 3.82 1.08 23.89
CA PRO A 45 3.03 -0.15 23.84
C PRO A 45 3.03 -0.78 22.44
N TRP A 46 3.12 -2.11 22.38
CA TRP A 46 3.32 -2.84 21.12
C TRP A 46 2.24 -2.56 20.06
N TYR A 47 0.99 -2.31 20.46
CA TYR A 47 -0.10 -2.00 19.54
C TYR A 47 0.06 -0.61 18.91
N TYR A 48 0.66 0.35 19.63
CA TYR A 48 1.04 1.64 19.06
C TYR A 48 2.30 1.55 18.20
N LYS A 49 3.23 0.64 18.51
CA LYS A 49 4.32 0.30 17.57
C LYS A 49 3.75 -0.27 16.26
N PHE A 50 2.68 -1.06 16.34
CA PHE A 50 2.08 -1.67 15.16
C PHE A 50 1.37 -0.61 14.32
N SER A 51 0.60 0.27 14.95
CA SER A 51 -0.03 1.38 14.23
C SER A 51 0.96 2.43 13.73
N ALA A 52 2.13 2.56 14.36
CA ALA A 52 3.18 3.45 13.89
C ALA A 52 3.70 3.09 12.49
N VAL A 53 3.50 1.84 12.03
CA VAL A 53 3.84 1.39 10.66
C VAL A 53 3.15 2.25 9.59
N TRP A 54 1.98 2.83 9.90
CA TRP A 54 1.27 3.79 9.04
C TRP A 54 1.07 5.14 9.71
N GLY A 55 1.80 5.41 10.80
CA GLY A 55 1.64 6.62 11.62
C GLY A 55 2.24 7.89 11.03
N ALA A 56 2.97 7.79 9.91
CA ALA A 56 3.51 8.95 9.22
C ALA A 56 3.41 8.77 7.70
N HIS A 57 3.99 9.71 6.98
CA HIS A 57 3.83 9.84 5.54
C HIS A 57 4.31 8.62 4.76
N GLU A 58 5.52 8.12 5.04
CA GLU A 58 6.15 6.98 4.35
C GLU A 58 5.36 5.68 4.56
N GLY A 59 4.99 5.42 5.82
CA GLY A 59 4.21 4.26 6.21
C GLY A 59 2.79 4.27 5.64
N SER A 60 2.12 5.43 5.71
CA SER A 60 0.78 5.62 5.12
C SER A 60 0.79 5.36 3.61
N LEU A 61 1.81 5.83 2.89
CA LEU A 61 1.93 5.58 1.46
C LEU A 61 2.21 4.11 1.14
N LEU A 62 2.98 3.40 1.97
CA LEU A 62 3.19 1.97 1.82
C LEU A 62 1.89 1.18 2.08
N LEU A 63 1.12 1.56 3.11
CA LEU A 63 -0.20 0.98 3.37
C LEU A 63 -1.16 1.22 2.20
N TRP A 64 -1.16 2.43 1.63
CA TRP A 64 -1.95 2.77 0.45
C TRP A 64 -1.58 1.87 -0.74
N ALA A 65 -0.27 1.74 -1.03
CA ALA A 65 0.23 0.88 -2.10
C ALA A 65 -0.15 -0.59 -1.86
N LEU A 66 -0.08 -1.08 -0.62
CA LEU A 66 -0.50 -2.42 -0.24
C LEU A 66 -1.99 -2.65 -0.51
N ILE A 67 -2.86 -1.72 -0.11
CA ILE A 67 -4.31 -1.81 -0.33
C ILE A 67 -4.63 -1.76 -1.84
N LEU A 68 -3.94 -0.91 -2.61
CA LEU A 68 -4.08 -0.86 -4.07
C LEU A 68 -3.66 -2.18 -4.71
N GLY A 69 -2.54 -2.75 -4.24
CA GLY A 69 -2.08 -4.08 -4.65
C GLY A 69 -3.10 -5.16 -4.33
N GLY A 70 -3.73 -5.11 -3.16
CA GLY A 70 -4.79 -6.02 -2.74
C GLY A 70 -6.04 -5.93 -3.63
N TRP A 71 -6.48 -4.71 -3.97
CA TRP A 71 -7.58 -4.52 -4.93
C TRP A 71 -7.22 -5.01 -6.32
N THR A 72 -6.00 -4.72 -6.79
CA THR A 72 -5.52 -5.19 -8.11
C THR A 72 -5.46 -6.72 -8.16
N PHE A 73 -4.99 -7.36 -7.09
CA PHE A 73 -5.01 -8.81 -6.92
C PHE A 73 -6.44 -9.35 -6.94
N ALA A 74 -7.36 -8.76 -6.17
CA ALA A 74 -8.76 -9.16 -6.13
C ALA A 74 -9.42 -9.11 -7.53
N VAL A 75 -9.25 -8.01 -8.27
CA VAL A 75 -9.75 -7.87 -9.65
C VAL A 75 -9.16 -8.97 -10.55
N SER A 76 -7.87 -9.26 -10.43
CA SER A 76 -7.22 -10.30 -11.25
C SER A 76 -7.76 -11.73 -11.00
N VAL A 77 -8.27 -11.99 -9.79
CA VAL A 77 -8.81 -13.30 -9.37
C VAL A 77 -10.30 -13.41 -9.64
N PHE A 78 -11.09 -12.40 -9.30
CA PHE A 78 -12.55 -12.46 -9.32
C PHE A 78 -13.16 -12.02 -10.67
N SER A 79 -12.46 -11.25 -11.50
CA SER A 79 -12.98 -10.77 -12.79
C SER A 79 -12.63 -11.67 -13.98
N ARG A 80 -12.58 -12.99 -13.78
CA ARG A 80 -12.16 -13.98 -14.80
C ARG A 80 -13.12 -14.11 -15.99
N GLN A 81 -14.37 -13.71 -15.81
CA GLN A 81 -15.42 -13.80 -16.84
C GLN A 81 -15.33 -12.66 -17.87
N LEU A 82 -14.55 -11.61 -17.59
CA LEU A 82 -14.38 -10.49 -18.51
C LEU A 82 -13.60 -10.90 -19.77
N PRO A 83 -13.87 -10.26 -20.92
CA PRO A 83 -13.00 -10.35 -22.07
C PRO A 83 -11.55 -10.02 -21.70
N GLN A 84 -10.60 -10.84 -22.16
CA GLN A 84 -9.18 -10.73 -21.79
C GLN A 84 -8.64 -9.30 -22.02
N VAL A 85 -9.03 -8.66 -23.12
CA VAL A 85 -8.63 -7.29 -23.48
C VAL A 85 -9.12 -6.27 -22.45
N MET A 86 -10.35 -6.40 -21.97
CA MET A 86 -10.88 -5.52 -20.93
C MET A 86 -10.11 -5.70 -19.63
N LEU A 87 -9.96 -6.94 -19.16
CA LEU A 87 -9.25 -7.22 -17.91
C LEU A 87 -7.79 -6.73 -17.96
N ALA A 88 -7.09 -6.93 -19.08
CA ALA A 88 -5.72 -6.46 -19.23
C ALA A 88 -5.62 -4.92 -19.17
N ARG A 89 -6.58 -4.19 -19.73
CA ARG A 89 -6.62 -2.72 -19.64
C ARG A 89 -6.89 -2.26 -18.22
N VAL A 90 -7.84 -2.88 -17.51
CA VAL A 90 -8.12 -2.56 -16.10
C VAL A 90 -6.86 -2.75 -15.26
N LEU A 91 -6.22 -3.91 -15.36
CA LEU A 91 -4.99 -4.21 -14.63
C LEU A 91 -3.83 -3.27 -15.03
N ALA A 92 -3.74 -2.87 -16.30
CA ALA A 92 -2.74 -1.90 -16.75
C ALA A 92 -2.96 -0.51 -16.13
N VAL A 93 -4.21 -0.03 -16.07
CA VAL A 93 -4.53 1.27 -15.44
C VAL A 93 -4.23 1.24 -13.94
N MET A 94 -4.66 0.20 -13.23
CA MET A 94 -4.33 0.02 -11.81
C MET A 94 -2.80 -0.08 -11.60
N GLY A 95 -2.11 -0.81 -12.48
CA GLY A 95 -0.65 -0.93 -12.48
C GLY A 95 0.06 0.41 -12.70
N MET A 96 -0.44 1.27 -13.58
CA MET A 96 0.11 2.63 -13.78
C MET A 96 -0.05 3.50 -12.54
N ILE A 97 -1.21 3.46 -11.87
CA ILE A 97 -1.42 4.16 -10.60
C ILE A 97 -0.42 3.64 -9.57
N SER A 98 -0.29 2.32 -9.46
CA SER A 98 0.63 1.71 -8.51
C SER A 98 2.09 2.05 -8.81
N LEU A 99 2.49 2.13 -10.07
CA LEU A 99 3.83 2.54 -10.46
C LEU A 99 4.14 3.95 -9.94
N GLY A 100 3.19 4.89 -10.03
CA GLY A 100 3.34 6.22 -9.47
C GLY A 100 3.60 6.21 -7.97
N PHE A 101 2.79 5.48 -7.19
CA PHE A 101 2.98 5.34 -5.74
C PHE A 101 4.32 4.68 -5.39
N LEU A 102 4.69 3.61 -6.10
CA LEU A 102 5.95 2.90 -5.87
C LEU A 102 7.18 3.77 -6.20
N LEU A 103 7.14 4.53 -7.31
CA LEU A 103 8.19 5.48 -7.64
C LEU A 103 8.32 6.57 -6.58
N PHE A 104 7.20 7.11 -6.10
CA PHE A 104 7.20 8.12 -5.06
C PHE A 104 7.75 7.58 -3.73
N LEU A 105 7.37 6.35 -3.34
CA LEU A 105 7.94 5.66 -2.18
C LEU A 105 9.46 5.49 -2.32
N ILE A 106 9.95 5.02 -3.47
CA ILE A 106 11.37 4.76 -3.67
C ILE A 106 12.20 6.06 -3.69
N LEU A 107 11.70 7.10 -4.37
CA LEU A 107 12.47 8.31 -4.66
C LEU A 107 12.31 9.40 -3.61
N THR A 108 11.19 9.44 -2.88
CA THR A 108 10.83 10.60 -2.04
C THR A 108 10.42 10.21 -0.63
N SER A 109 9.73 9.09 -0.43
CA SER A 109 9.17 8.72 0.88
C SER A 109 9.50 7.27 1.25
N ASN A 110 10.79 6.94 1.24
CA ASN A 110 11.28 5.59 1.45
C ASN A 110 11.21 5.20 2.95
N PRO A 111 10.30 4.29 3.36
CA PRO A 111 10.18 3.89 4.76
C PRO A 111 11.35 3.02 5.25
N PHE A 112 12.23 2.57 4.35
CA PHE A 112 13.39 1.73 4.64
C PHE A 112 14.71 2.50 4.64
N ALA A 113 14.66 3.84 4.59
CA ALA A 113 15.87 4.67 4.73
C ALA A 113 16.63 4.29 6.02
N ARG A 114 17.97 4.28 5.96
CA ARG A 114 18.83 3.77 7.03
C ARG A 114 19.64 4.89 7.68
N LEU A 115 19.85 4.77 8.98
CA LEU A 115 20.70 5.65 9.81
C LEU A 115 22.06 5.02 10.14
N LEU A 116 22.59 4.15 9.27
CA LEU A 116 23.87 3.49 9.54
C LEU A 116 25.05 4.40 9.16
N PRO A 117 26.11 4.48 9.99
CA PRO A 117 26.29 3.79 11.29
C PRO A 117 25.71 4.54 12.50
N GLN A 118 25.21 5.78 12.34
CA GLN A 118 24.75 6.65 13.44
C GLN A 118 23.33 6.33 13.96
N MET A 119 22.98 5.05 14.18
CA MET A 119 21.66 4.70 14.72
C MET A 119 21.57 5.10 16.22
N PRO A 120 20.45 5.65 16.69
CA PRO A 120 20.29 5.99 18.09
C PRO A 120 20.03 4.74 18.95
N ALA A 121 20.39 4.81 20.23
CA ALA A 121 20.13 3.72 21.19
C ALA A 121 18.62 3.58 21.53
N ASN A 122 17.85 4.65 21.34
CA ASN A 122 16.39 4.64 21.45
C ASN A 122 15.80 5.64 20.45
N GLY A 123 14.61 5.35 19.93
CA GLY A 123 13.90 6.23 19.00
C GLY A 123 13.07 7.31 19.70
N ARG A 124 12.41 8.13 18.88
CA ARG A 124 11.49 9.18 19.32
C ARG A 124 10.12 8.59 19.63
N ASP A 125 9.26 9.37 20.27
CA ASP A 125 7.90 8.92 20.51
C ASP A 125 7.03 8.97 19.25
N LEU A 126 6.01 8.12 19.20
CA LEU A 126 4.94 8.26 18.23
C LEU A 126 4.20 9.57 18.52
N ASN A 127 3.77 10.29 17.48
CA ASN A 127 2.96 11.49 17.66
C ASN A 127 1.82 11.22 18.66
N PRO A 128 1.71 11.98 19.76
CA PRO A 128 0.72 11.71 20.81
C PRO A 128 -0.71 11.65 20.31
N LEU A 129 -1.03 12.38 19.22
CA LEU A 129 -2.36 12.33 18.60
C LEU A 129 -2.69 10.94 18.07
N LEU A 130 -1.70 10.17 17.62
CA LEU A 130 -1.89 8.83 17.05
C LEU A 130 -1.95 7.73 18.10
N GLN A 131 -1.74 8.07 19.38
CA GLN A 131 -1.85 7.15 20.50
C GLN A 131 -3.31 7.06 20.98
N ASP A 132 -4.23 6.87 20.02
CA ASP A 132 -5.65 6.68 20.24
C ASP A 132 -6.14 5.49 19.40
N ILE A 133 -7.03 4.67 19.98
CA ILE A 133 -7.51 3.43 19.34
C ILE A 133 -8.24 3.73 18.03
N GLY A 134 -8.98 4.85 17.96
CA GLY A 134 -9.64 5.28 16.73
C GLY A 134 -8.65 5.50 15.60
N LEU A 135 -7.48 6.06 15.89
CA LEU A 135 -6.43 6.34 14.91
C LEU A 135 -5.56 5.12 14.55
N ILE A 136 -5.65 4.04 15.31
CA ILE A 136 -5.15 2.72 14.88
C ILE A 136 -6.02 2.19 13.72
N VAL A 137 -7.35 2.26 13.88
CA VAL A 137 -8.30 1.61 12.95
C VAL A 137 -8.67 2.49 11.76
N HIS A 138 -8.69 3.81 11.96
CA HIS A 138 -9.21 4.76 10.98
C HIS A 138 -8.45 4.75 9.65
N PRO A 139 -7.10 4.85 9.58
CA PRO A 139 -6.41 4.93 8.30
C PRO A 139 -6.60 3.68 7.41
N PRO A 140 -6.47 2.44 7.92
CA PRO A 140 -6.77 1.25 7.12
C PRO A 140 -8.21 1.22 6.59
N MET A 141 -9.19 1.56 7.43
CA MET A 141 -10.60 1.59 7.03
C MET A 141 -10.85 2.66 5.95
N LEU A 142 -10.30 3.86 6.14
CA LEU A 142 -10.44 4.97 5.22
C LEU A 142 -9.78 4.64 3.87
N TYR A 143 -8.57 4.11 3.86
CA TYR A 143 -7.88 3.70 2.64
C TYR A 143 -8.56 2.54 1.93
N MET A 144 -9.15 1.59 2.65
CA MET A 144 -9.89 0.50 2.02
C MET A 144 -10.98 1.02 1.06
N GLY A 145 -11.69 2.08 1.47
CA GLY A 145 -12.68 2.76 0.65
C GLY A 145 -12.08 3.65 -0.44
N TYR A 146 -11.23 4.62 -0.06
CA TYR A 146 -10.69 5.60 -1.02
C TYR A 146 -9.83 4.96 -2.12
N VAL A 147 -8.97 4.01 -1.75
CA VAL A 147 -8.15 3.27 -2.71
C VAL A 147 -9.02 2.35 -3.54
N GLY A 148 -10.10 1.81 -2.99
CA GLY A 148 -11.06 0.98 -3.72
C GLY A 148 -11.69 1.68 -4.94
N PHE A 149 -11.88 3.01 -4.89
CA PHE A 149 -12.37 3.76 -6.05
C PHE A 149 -11.45 3.69 -7.27
N SER A 150 -10.16 3.36 -7.10
CA SER A 150 -9.24 3.11 -8.21
C SER A 150 -9.71 1.98 -9.13
N VAL A 151 -10.45 1.00 -8.59
CA VAL A 151 -11.04 -0.10 -9.36
C VAL A 151 -12.09 0.45 -10.32
N ALA A 152 -13.09 1.17 -9.80
CA ALA A 152 -14.14 1.76 -10.62
C ALA A 152 -13.57 2.71 -11.68
N PHE A 153 -12.58 3.53 -11.30
CA PHE A 153 -11.84 4.37 -12.23
C PHE A 153 -11.15 3.56 -13.34
N ALA A 154 -10.44 2.49 -12.98
CA ALA A 154 -9.73 1.66 -13.96
C ALA A 154 -10.69 0.97 -14.95
N PHE A 155 -11.86 0.54 -14.50
CA PHE A 155 -12.93 0.03 -15.36
C PHE A 155 -13.45 1.10 -16.33
N ALA A 156 -13.72 2.31 -15.85
CA ALA A 156 -14.17 3.41 -16.69
C ALA A 156 -13.13 3.75 -17.79
N ILE A 157 -11.85 3.87 -17.41
CA ILE A 157 -10.77 4.14 -18.37
C ILE A 157 -10.60 2.97 -19.36
N ALA A 158 -10.67 1.72 -18.89
CA ALA A 158 -10.56 0.55 -19.77
C ALA A 158 -11.70 0.48 -20.80
N ALA A 159 -12.92 0.89 -20.42
CA ALA A 159 -14.06 1.00 -21.31
C ALA A 159 -13.87 2.12 -22.35
N LEU A 160 -13.41 3.30 -21.94
CA LEU A 160 -13.09 4.41 -22.85
C LEU A 160 -12.02 3.99 -23.88
N LEU A 161 -10.96 3.31 -23.44
CA LEU A 161 -9.93 2.75 -24.34
C LEU A 161 -10.47 1.67 -25.29
N GLY A 162 -11.61 1.06 -24.96
CA GLY A 162 -12.28 0.06 -25.78
C GLY A 162 -13.30 0.59 -26.78
N GLY A 163 -13.72 1.84 -26.65
CA GLY A 163 -14.71 2.45 -27.55
C GLY A 163 -16.08 1.77 -27.53
N ARG A 164 -16.36 0.90 -26.55
CA ARG A 164 -17.65 0.21 -26.35
C ARG A 164 -18.17 0.53 -24.96
N LEU A 165 -19.10 1.49 -24.89
CA LEU A 165 -19.74 1.95 -23.65
C LEU A 165 -21.07 1.22 -23.40
N ASP A 166 -21.21 0.02 -23.95
CA ASP A 166 -22.44 -0.76 -23.93
C ASP A 166 -22.77 -1.18 -22.49
N ALA A 167 -24.00 -1.00 -22.02
CA ALA A 167 -24.44 -1.23 -20.62
C ALA A 167 -24.14 -2.63 -20.03
N ALA A 168 -23.60 -3.56 -20.82
CA ALA A 168 -23.08 -4.85 -20.37
C ALA A 168 -21.90 -4.74 -19.39
N TRP A 169 -21.21 -3.60 -19.30
CA TRP A 169 -20.10 -3.41 -18.33
C TRP A 169 -20.57 -3.12 -16.90
N ALA A 170 -21.83 -2.74 -16.70
CA ALA A 170 -22.40 -2.35 -15.41
C ALA A 170 -23.14 -3.49 -14.68
N ARG A 171 -23.03 -4.73 -15.18
CA ARG A 171 -23.72 -5.91 -14.65
C ARG A 171 -22.76 -6.87 -13.96
#